data_AF-A0AAU9B8E1-F1
#
_entry.id   AF-A0AAU9B8E1-F1
#
_cell.length_a   1.000
_cell.length_b   1.000
_cell.length_c   1.000
_cell.angle_alpha   90.00
_cell.angle_beta   90.00
_cell.angle_gamma   90.00
#
_symmetry.space_group_name_H-M   'P 1'
#
loop_
_entity.id
_entity.type
_entity.pdbx_description
1 polymer ?
#
loop_
_entity_poly.entity_id
_entity_poly.type
_entity_poly.pdbx_seq_one_letter_code
_entity_poly.pdbx_strand_id
1 'polypeptide(L)'
;MDKRILLGCLGGAGMLLLFALLTKLFGLDARQAINTGLGPLPLIDVLAAFVAMFLGGALARHPLFRWIALLLMAAMWALTLFTVVSMALPDSPPPMRSMGAALKFNALAIALTLAAAFAGALLGERFGQKRAGALGRDGLMRR
;
A
#
# COMPACT_ATOMS: atom_id res chain seq x y z
N MET A 1 23.38 2.00 0.01
CA MET A 1 21.94 1.78 0.24
C MET A 1 21.78 0.54 1.10
N ASP A 2 21.01 0.60 2.19
CA ASP A 2 20.98 -0.47 3.19
C ASP A 2 20.19 -1.70 2.70
N LYS A 3 20.80 -2.88 2.72
CA LYS A 3 20.20 -4.13 2.19
C LYS A 3 18.84 -4.46 2.81
N ARG A 4 18.61 -4.00 4.04
CA ARG A 4 17.36 -4.20 4.78
C ARG A 4 16.21 -3.42 4.14
N ILE A 5 16.47 -2.20 3.68
CA ILE A 5 15.47 -1.37 3.01
C ILE A 5 15.04 -2.03 1.70
N LEU A 6 15.99 -2.57 0.93
CA LEU A 6 15.70 -3.33 -0.29
C LEU A 6 14.82 -4.55 -0.03
N LEU A 7 15.11 -5.32 1.03
CA LEU A 7 14.28 -6.47 1.44
C LEU A 7 12.87 -6.04 1.85
N GLY A 8 12.74 -4.91 2.54
CA GLY A 8 11.43 -4.35 2.87
C GLY A 8 10.64 -3.93 1.63
N CYS A 9 11.28 -3.29 0.66
CA CYS A 9 10.65 -2.94 -0.62
C CYS A 9 10.24 -4.19 -1.38
N LEU A 10 11.09 -5.20 -1.45
CA LEU A 10 10.81 -6.45 -2.13
C LEU A 10 9.65 -7.21 -1.47
N GLY A 11 9.63 -7.26 -0.13
CA GLY A 11 8.53 -7.86 0.63
C GLY A 11 7.22 -7.11 0.45
N GLY A 12 7.25 -5.78 0.53
CA GLY A 12 6.06 -4.93 0.34
C GLY A 12 5.50 -5.03 -1.09
N ALA A 13 6.35 -4.86 -2.10
CA ALA A 13 5.95 -4.97 -3.51
C ALA A 13 5.49 -6.39 -3.86
N GLY A 14 6.19 -7.42 -3.36
CA GLY A 14 5.80 -8.82 -3.56
C GLY A 14 4.44 -9.13 -2.94
N MET A 15 4.16 -8.60 -1.75
CA MET A 15 2.86 -8.80 -1.11
C MET A 15 1.73 -8.06 -1.84
N LEU A 16 1.98 -6.84 -2.32
CA LEU A 16 1.03 -6.11 -3.17
C LEU A 16 0.72 -6.87 -4.46
N LEU A 17 1.75 -7.42 -5.11
CA LEU A 17 1.59 -8.24 -6.32
C LEU A 17 0.80 -9.51 -6.03
N LEU A 18 1.09 -10.19 -4.92
CA LEU A 18 0.34 -11.37 -4.50
C LEU A 18 -1.13 -11.02 -4.26
N PHE A 19 -1.42 -9.93 -3.56
CA PHE A 19 -2.79 -9.46 -3.38
C PHE A 19 -3.48 -9.17 -4.71
N ALA A 20 -2.82 -8.46 -5.62
CA ALA A 20 -3.35 -8.16 -6.95
C ALA A 20 -3.61 -9.42 -7.78
N LEU A 21 -2.77 -10.45 -7.67
CA LEU A 21 -2.98 -11.74 -8.33
C LEU A 21 -4.16 -12.49 -7.74
N LEU A 22 -4.29 -12.52 -6.41
CA LEU A 22 -5.40 -13.19 -5.72
C LEU A 22 -6.72 -12.49 -6.03
N THR A 23 -6.79 -11.17 -5.97
CA THR A 23 -8.03 -10.44 -6.30
C THR A 23 -8.47 -10.71 -7.74
N LYS A 24 -7.52 -10.71 -8.68
CA LYS A 24 -7.78 -11.07 -10.07
C LYS A 24 -8.23 -12.53 -10.25
N LEU A 25 -7.60 -13.46 -9.55
CA LEU A 25 -7.93 -14.89 -9.62
C LEU A 25 -9.33 -15.20 -9.08
N PHE A 26 -9.72 -14.54 -7.99
CA PHE A 26 -11.02 -14.72 -7.35
C PHE A 26 -12.12 -13.84 -7.99
N GLY A 27 -11.81 -13.05 -9.01
CA GLY A 27 -12.77 -12.11 -9.61
C GLY A 27 -13.27 -11.05 -8.62
N LEU A 28 -12.51 -10.81 -7.54
CA LEU A 28 -12.70 -9.69 -6.61
C LEU A 28 -12.18 -8.41 -7.27
N ASP A 29 -12.69 -8.11 -8.47
CA ASP A 29 -12.44 -6.84 -9.12
C ASP A 29 -13.18 -5.73 -8.38
N ALA A 30 -12.77 -4.49 -8.66
CA ALA A 30 -13.23 -3.18 -8.15
C ALA A 30 -14.77 -2.96 -7.98
N ARG A 31 -15.62 -3.94 -8.27
CA ARG A 31 -17.06 -3.98 -8.01
C ARG A 31 -17.45 -4.08 -6.53
N GLN A 32 -16.54 -4.47 -5.64
CA GLN A 32 -16.75 -4.36 -4.18
C GLN A 32 -16.29 -3.02 -3.60
N ALA A 33 -16.05 -2.02 -4.44
CA ALA A 33 -15.95 -0.65 -3.95
C ALA A 33 -17.29 -0.27 -3.32
N ILE A 34 -17.30 -0.03 -2.01
CA ILE A 34 -18.49 0.51 -1.36
C ILE A 34 -18.66 1.92 -1.90
N ASN A 35 -19.71 2.11 -2.71
CA ASN A 35 -20.10 3.43 -3.19
C ASN A 35 -20.64 4.21 -2.00
N THR A 36 -19.76 4.97 -1.36
CA THR A 36 -20.18 6.05 -0.48
C THR A 36 -20.56 7.24 -1.35
N GLY A 37 -21.50 8.08 -0.90
CA GLY A 37 -21.92 9.29 -1.65
C GLY A 37 -20.81 10.29 -1.98
N LEU A 38 -19.57 10.02 -1.53
CA LEU A 38 -18.35 10.81 -1.75
C LEU A 38 -17.34 10.12 -2.69
N GLY A 39 -17.63 8.89 -3.17
CA GLY A 39 -16.75 8.10 -4.04
C GLY A 39 -16.61 6.63 -3.62
N PRO A 40 -15.96 5.81 -4.46
CA PRO A 40 -15.72 4.39 -4.19
C PRO A 40 -14.68 4.22 -3.09
N LEU A 41 -15.00 3.42 -2.06
CA LEU A 41 -14.03 2.94 -1.07
C LEU A 41 -13.57 1.51 -1.40
N PRO A 42 -12.32 1.32 -1.86
CA PRO A 42 -11.76 0.00 -2.07
C PRO A 42 -11.18 -0.54 -0.75
N LEU A 43 -12.04 -1.05 0.12
CA LEU A 43 -11.66 -1.57 1.44
C LEU A 43 -10.60 -2.69 1.37
N ILE A 44 -10.70 -3.56 0.35
CA ILE A 44 -9.73 -4.64 0.13
C ILE A 44 -8.36 -4.06 -0.17
N ASP A 45 -8.27 -3.04 -1.03
CA ASP A 45 -6.99 -2.41 -1.38
C ASP A 45 -6.38 -1.67 -0.20
N VAL A 46 -7.20 -1.02 0.63
CA VAL A 46 -6.77 -0.37 1.88
C VAL A 46 -6.17 -1.42 2.83
N LEU A 47 -6.84 -2.57 2.99
CA LEU A 47 -6.35 -3.65 3.85
C LEU A 47 -5.07 -4.29 3.28
N ALA A 48 -5.03 -4.53 1.97
CA ALA A 48 -3.86 -5.07 1.27
C ALA A 48 -2.65 -4.14 1.42
N ALA A 49 -2.85 -2.82 1.24
CA ALA A 49 -1.80 -1.82 1.44
C ALA A 49 -1.29 -1.81 2.88
N PHE A 50 -2.19 -1.89 3.87
CA PHE A 50 -1.80 -2.00 5.28
C PHE A 50 -0.92 -3.23 5.54
N VAL A 51 -1.38 -4.41 5.12
CA VAL A 51 -0.67 -5.69 5.36
C VAL A 51 0.67 -5.73 4.62
N ALA A 52 0.70 -5.29 3.37
CA ALA A 52 1.92 -5.25 2.57
C ALA A 52 2.96 -4.32 3.17
N MET A 53 2.57 -3.12 3.59
CA MET A 53 3.49 -2.17 4.21
C MET A 53 3.89 -2.59 5.63
N PHE A 54 3.02 -3.27 6.37
CA PHE A 54 3.37 -3.90 7.64
C PHE A 54 4.47 -4.95 7.48
N LEU A 55 4.32 -5.87 6.53
CA LEU A 55 5.34 -6.87 6.22
C LEU A 55 6.63 -6.20 5.74
N GLY A 56 6.53 -5.26 4.80
CA GLY A 56 7.68 -4.49 4.30
C GLY A 56 8.43 -3.76 5.42
N GLY A 57 7.72 -3.12 6.34
CA GLY A 57 8.29 -2.42 7.49
C GLY A 57 8.95 -3.38 8.49
N ALA A 58 8.34 -4.54 8.74
CA ALA A 58 8.89 -5.57 9.61
C ALA A 58 10.16 -6.21 9.05
N LEU A 59 10.28 -6.32 7.73
CA LEU A 59 11.50 -6.76 7.04
C LEU A 59 12.57 -5.67 7.01
N ALA A 60 12.18 -4.42 6.71
CA ALA A 60 13.11 -3.29 6.63
C ALA A 60 13.74 -2.95 7.98
N ARG A 61 12.93 -2.97 9.06
CA ARG A 61 13.34 -2.58 10.42
C ARG A 61 13.99 -1.19 10.50
N HIS A 62 13.66 -0.32 9.55
CA HIS A 62 14.34 0.96 9.36
C HIS A 62 13.33 2.11 9.28
N PRO A 63 13.55 3.22 10.01
CA PRO A 63 12.63 4.36 10.08
C PRO A 63 12.44 5.12 8.77
N LEU A 64 13.36 4.95 7.82
CA LEU A 64 13.21 5.52 6.48
C LEU A 64 12.12 4.79 5.66
N PHE A 65 11.81 3.53 5.98
CA PHE A 65 10.89 2.72 5.19
C PHE A 65 9.47 3.29 5.16
N ARG A 66 9.00 3.95 6.23
CA ARG A 66 7.67 4.60 6.23
C ARG A 66 7.51 5.69 5.16
N TRP A 67 8.59 6.41 4.86
CA TRP A 67 8.59 7.42 3.80
C TRP A 67 8.64 6.77 2.41
N ILE A 68 9.40 5.68 2.28
CA ILE A 68 9.44 4.88 1.06
C ILE A 68 8.08 4.26 0.77
N ALA A 69 7.39 3.74 1.78
CA ALA A 69 6.05 3.19 1.68
C ALA A 69 5.04 4.24 1.19
N LEU A 70 5.08 5.45 1.77
CA LEU A 70 4.26 6.57 1.30
C LEU A 70 4.57 6.94 -0.15
N LEU A 71 5.84 7.05 -0.50
CA LEU A 71 6.27 7.44 -1.84
C LEU A 71 5.88 6.38 -2.88
N LEU A 72 6.05 5.11 -2.54
CA LEU A 72 5.63 3.97 -3.37
C LEU A 72 4.12 3.99 -3.60
N MET A 73 3.33 4.21 -2.54
CA MET A 73 1.87 4.21 -2.65
C MET A 73 1.34 5.44 -3.39
N ALA A 74 1.98 6.60 -3.20
CA ALA A 74 1.68 7.80 -3.99
C ALA A 74 2.00 7.59 -5.48
N ALA A 75 3.15 6.96 -5.80
CA ALA A 75 3.53 6.64 -7.18
C ALA A 75 2.55 5.64 -7.82
N MET A 76 2.13 4.62 -7.08
CA MET A 76 1.12 3.67 -7.55
C MET A 76 -0.20 4.35 -7.83
N TRP A 77 -0.70 5.22 -6.94
CA TRP A 77 -1.92 5.97 -7.21
C TRP A 77 -1.80 6.91 -8.40
N ALA A 78 -0.65 7.58 -8.56
CA ALA A 78 -0.41 8.42 -9.73
C ALA A 78 -0.46 7.60 -11.03
N LEU A 79 0.14 6.41 -11.05
CA LEU A 79 0.07 5.48 -12.18
C LEU A 79 -1.36 4.96 -12.42
N THR A 80 -2.11 4.62 -11.37
CA THR A 80 -3.51 4.19 -11.48
C THR A 80 -4.38 5.31 -12.06
N LEU A 81 -4.25 6.54 -11.56
CA LEU A 81 -5.01 7.67 -12.10
C LEU A 81 -4.61 7.98 -13.54
N PHE A 82 -3.31 7.94 -13.84
CA PHE A 82 -2.81 8.15 -15.19
C PHE A 82 -3.40 7.10 -16.16
N THR A 83 -3.33 5.82 -15.82
CA THR A 83 -3.88 4.74 -16.65
C THR A 83 -5.39 4.87 -16.82
N VAL A 84 -6.14 5.18 -15.76
CA VAL A 84 -7.58 5.43 -15.82
C VAL A 84 -7.93 6.58 -16.76
N VAL A 85 -7.20 7.70 -16.67
CA VAL A 85 -7.43 8.87 -17.54
C VAL A 85 -7.01 8.58 -18.97
N SER A 86 -5.89 7.87 -19.18
CA SER A 86 -5.42 7.49 -20.52
C SER A 86 -6.31 6.46 -21.21
N MET A 87 -7.00 5.61 -20.46
CA MET A 87 -7.95 4.63 -20.98
C MET A 87 -9.39 5.15 -21.06
N ALA A 88 -9.65 6.40 -20.64
CA ALA A 88 -10.98 6.98 -20.72
C ALA A 88 -11.39 7.20 -22.19
N LEU A 89 -12.14 6.26 -22.76
CA LEU A 89 -12.78 6.36 -24.08
C LEU A 89 -13.81 7.50 -24.09
N PRO A 90 -14.15 8.07 -25.27
CA PRO A 90 -15.16 9.12 -25.43
C PRO A 90 -16.51 8.81 -24.77
N ASP A 91 -16.90 7.53 -24.68
CA ASP A 91 -18.18 7.07 -24.10
C ASP A 91 -18.12 6.70 -22.61
N SER A 92 -17.03 7.02 -21.91
CA SER A 92 -16.88 6.72 -20.49
C SER A 92 -17.74 7.68 -19.63
N PRO A 93 -18.54 7.17 -18.67
CA PRO A 93 -19.42 8.01 -17.86
C PRO A 93 -18.63 9.03 -17.00
N PRO A 94 -19.17 10.25 -16.78
CA PRO A 94 -18.53 11.25 -15.92
C PRO A 94 -18.37 10.66 -14.50
N PRO A 95 -17.15 10.70 -13.90
CA PRO A 95 -16.23 11.84 -13.90
C PRO A 95 -14.79 11.54 -14.38
N MET A 96 -14.53 10.46 -15.13
CA MET A 96 -13.17 10.00 -15.45
C MET A 96 -12.45 10.74 -16.62
N ARG A 97 -13.03 11.81 -17.17
CA ARG A 97 -12.44 12.52 -18.33
C ARG A 97 -11.27 13.46 -18.00
N SER A 98 -11.03 13.79 -16.73
CA SER A 98 -9.90 14.66 -16.35
C SER A 98 -9.20 14.20 -15.09
N MET A 99 -7.88 14.40 -15.05
CA MET A 99 -7.02 14.05 -13.90
C MET A 99 -7.53 14.67 -12.59
N GLY A 100 -7.98 15.92 -12.63
CA GLY A 100 -8.51 16.62 -11.47
C GLY A 100 -9.85 16.06 -10.97
N ALA A 101 -10.72 15.62 -11.86
CA ALA A 101 -11.98 14.98 -11.49
C ALA A 101 -11.74 13.56 -10.94
N ALA A 102 -10.83 12.80 -11.54
CA ALA A 102 -10.41 11.49 -11.03
C ALA A 102 -9.76 11.60 -9.64
N LEU A 103 -8.93 12.62 -9.40
CA LEU A 103 -8.37 12.91 -8.08
C LEU A 103 -9.46 13.21 -7.04
N LYS A 104 -10.41 14.09 -7.35
CA LYS A 104 -11.50 14.43 -6.41
C LYS A 104 -12.38 13.23 -6.10
N PHE A 105 -12.73 12.44 -7.11
CA PHE A 105 -13.57 11.25 -6.97
C PHE A 105 -12.90 10.15 -6.13
N ASN A 106 -11.57 10.04 -6.20
CA ASN A 106 -10.79 9.04 -5.47
C ASN A 106 -10.06 9.61 -4.24
N ALA A 107 -10.26 10.89 -3.89
CA ALA A 107 -9.47 11.57 -2.87
C ALA A 107 -9.51 10.85 -1.52
N LEU A 108 -10.70 10.36 -1.15
CA LEU A 108 -10.92 9.65 0.09
C LEU A 108 -10.26 8.27 0.07
N ALA A 109 -10.34 7.54 -1.05
CA ALA A 109 -9.66 6.26 -1.25
C ALA A 109 -8.13 6.42 -1.17
N ILE A 110 -7.58 7.45 -1.82
CA ILE A 110 -6.16 7.83 -1.79
C ILE A 110 -5.73 8.12 -0.34
N ALA A 111 -6.48 8.97 0.36
CA ALA A 111 -6.17 9.33 1.74
C ALA A 111 -6.15 8.12 2.67
N LEU A 112 -7.15 7.23 2.57
CA LEU A 112 -7.24 6.03 3.39
C LEU A 112 -6.13 5.02 3.09
N THR A 113 -5.84 4.77 1.81
CA THR A 113 -4.74 3.86 1.42
C THR A 113 -3.39 4.41 1.84
N LEU A 114 -3.12 5.71 1.71
CA LEU A 114 -1.88 6.33 2.19
C LEU A 114 -1.76 6.24 3.72
N ALA A 115 -2.84 6.53 4.44
CA ALA A 115 -2.89 6.40 5.90
C ALA A 115 -2.65 4.94 6.34
N ALA A 116 -3.27 3.98 5.68
CA ALA A 116 -3.10 2.56 5.90
C ALA A 116 -1.66 2.09 5.60
N ALA A 117 -1.09 2.52 4.48
CA ALA A 117 0.30 2.23 4.11
C ALA A 117 1.28 2.77 5.15
N PHE A 118 1.09 4.01 5.61
CA PHE A 118 1.94 4.61 6.63
C PHE A 118 1.79 3.93 7.99
N ALA A 119 0.56 3.67 8.43
CA ALA A 119 0.27 2.97 9.68
C ALA A 119 0.86 1.54 9.67
N GLY A 120 0.67 0.82 8.56
CA GLY A 120 1.25 -0.49 8.33
C GLY A 120 2.78 -0.45 8.45
N ALA A 121 3.44 0.44 7.70
CA ALA A 121 4.89 0.59 7.76
C ALA A 121 5.42 0.93 9.17
N LEU A 122 4.74 1.84 9.88
CA LEU A 122 5.12 2.25 11.24
C LEU A 122 5.00 1.08 12.24
N LEU A 123 3.89 0.33 12.17
CA LEU A 123 3.67 -0.84 13.02
C LEU A 123 4.63 -1.97 12.69
N GLY A 124 4.88 -2.20 11.40
CA GLY A 124 5.84 -3.18 10.91
C GLY A 124 7.25 -2.89 11.41
N GLU A 125 7.71 -1.65 11.29
CA GLU A 125 9.00 -1.21 11.79
C GLU A 125 9.16 -1.51 13.30
N ARG A 126 8.19 -1.08 14.11
CA ARG A 126 8.19 -1.29 15.56
C ARG A 126 8.22 -2.78 15.93
N PHE A 127 7.46 -3.60 15.20
CA PHE A 127 7.42 -5.04 15.40
C PHE A 127 8.77 -5.70 15.05
N GLY A 128 9.36 -5.31 13.91
CA GLY A 128 10.66 -5.79 13.46
C GLY A 128 11.82 -5.40 14.39
N GLN A 129 11.79 -4.20 14.96
CA GLN A 129 12.77 -3.72 15.95
C GLN A 129 12.68 -4.49 17.27
N LYS A 130 11.47 -4.69 17.81
CA LYS A 130 11.27 -5.48 19.04
C LYS A 130 11.79 -6.91 18.90
N ARG A 131 11.53 -7.55 17.76
CA ARG A 131 11.98 -8.93 17.50
C ARG A 131 13.51 -9.04 17.40
N ALA A 132 14.17 -8.03 16.83
CA ALA A 132 15.63 -7.95 16.80
C ALA A 132 16.24 -7.77 18.21
N GLY A 133 15.62 -6.92 19.04
CA GLY A 133 16.03 -6.69 20.43
C GLY A 133 15.86 -7.93 21.33
N ALA A 134 14.80 -8.71 21.13
CA ALA A 134 14.57 -9.96 21.85
C ALA A 134 15.64 -11.02 21.54
N LEU A 135 15.95 -11.23 20.25
CA LEU A 135 17.01 -12.17 19.82
C LEU A 135 18.42 -11.75 20.29
N GLY A 136 18.68 -10.44 20.43
CA GLY A 136 19.95 -9.94 20.98
C GLY A 136 20.11 -10.19 22.49
N ARG A 137 19.01 -10.19 23.26
CA ARG A 137 19.02 -10.48 24.70
C ARG A 137 19.24 -11.95 25.00
N ASP A 138 18.65 -12.86 24.21
CA ASP A 138 18.80 -14.30 24.44
C ASP A 138 20.22 -14.81 24.11
N GLY A 139 20.94 -14.13 23.23
CA GLY A 139 22.35 -14.42 22.94
C GLY A 139 23.33 -14.00 24.07
N LEU A 140 22.93 -13.07 24.94
CA LEU A 140 23.73 -12.59 26.07
C LEU A 140 23.54 -13.43 27.34
N MET A 141 22.43 -14.18 27.48
CA MET A 141 22.23 -15.10 28.60
C MET A 141 22.89 -16.48 28.42
N ARG A 142 23.53 -16.73 27.27
CA ARG A 142 24.22 -17.99 26.97
C ARG A 142 25.75 -17.89 27.00
N ARG A 143 26.32 -16.82 27.58
CA ARG A 143 27.76 -16.69 27.81
C ARG A 143 28.08 -16.61 29.28
#